data_AF-A0A528CZD4-F1
#
_entry.id   AF-A0A528CZD4-F1
#
_cell.length_a   1.000
_cell.length_b   1.000
_cell.length_c   1.000
_cell.angle_alpha   90.00
_cell.angle_beta   90.00
_cell.angle_gamma   90.00
#
_symmetry.space_group_name_H-M   'P 1'
#
loop_
_entity.id
_entity.type
_entity.pdbx_description
1 polymer ?
#
loop_
_entity_poly.entity_id
_entity_poly.type
_entity_poly.pdbx_seq_one_letter_code
_entity_poly.pdbx_strand_id
1 'polypeptide(L)'
;PGQKKAPNLVSLLKNRSITKLFHFGRFDLAVLYNAFGVMPEPVFCTKIASRLTRTYTDRHGLKDICFELLGVSLSKAQQSSDWAAETLSPEQLEYAASDVLYLHQLRDV
;
A
#
# COMPACT_ATOMS: atom_id res chain seq x y z
N PRO A 1 12.58 1.32 20.26
CA PRO A 1 12.77 0.16 19.34
C PRO A 1 12.30 0.53 17.93
N GLY A 2 12.88 -0.07 16.89
CA GLY A 2 12.55 0.22 15.48
C GLY A 2 13.42 1.29 14.82
N GLN A 3 13.47 1.26 13.49
CA GLN A 3 14.23 2.22 12.68
C GLN A 3 13.63 3.62 12.76
N LYS A 4 14.43 4.61 13.19
CA LYS A 4 14.00 6.02 13.35
C LYS A 4 14.58 6.98 12.31
N LYS A 5 15.46 6.50 11.45
CA LYS A 5 16.13 7.31 10.42
C LYS A 5 16.15 6.55 9.10
N ALA A 6 15.68 7.21 8.05
CA ALA A 6 15.69 6.70 6.68
C ALA A 6 15.78 7.90 5.71
N PRO A 7 16.96 8.53 5.54
CA PRO A 7 17.07 9.85 4.89
C PRO A 7 16.55 9.84 3.44
N ASN A 8 16.85 8.80 2.67
CA ASN A 8 16.39 8.66 1.29
C ASN A 8 14.86 8.49 1.21
N LEU A 9 14.29 7.66 2.09
CA LEU A 9 12.85 7.48 2.20
C LEU A 9 12.16 8.77 2.60
N VAL A 10 12.66 9.47 3.63
CA VAL A 10 12.11 10.76 4.07
C VAL A 10 12.13 11.78 2.94
N SER A 11 13.21 11.84 2.15
CA SER A 11 13.30 12.71 0.98
C SER A 11 12.22 12.40 -0.05
N LEU A 12 11.98 11.12 -0.34
CA LEU A 12 10.93 10.66 -1.26
C LEU A 12 9.53 10.99 -0.73
N LEU A 13 9.25 10.70 0.55
CA LEU A 13 7.93 10.88 1.14
C LEU A 13 7.50 12.35 1.16
N LYS A 14 8.42 13.30 1.44
CA LYS A 14 8.13 14.75 1.42
C LYS A 14 8.12 15.37 0.03
N ASN A 15 8.62 14.67 -0.99
CA ASN A 15 8.75 15.25 -2.32
C ASN A 15 7.37 15.41 -2.97
N ARG A 16 6.92 16.66 -3.10
CA ARG A 16 5.61 17.00 -3.67
C ARG A 16 5.50 16.80 -5.18
N SER A 17 6.62 16.65 -5.89
CA SER A 17 6.61 16.31 -7.32
C SER A 17 6.38 14.82 -7.60
N ILE A 18 6.33 13.99 -6.55
CA ILE A 18 6.17 12.53 -6.65
C ILE A 18 4.89 12.14 -5.90
N THR A 19 3.89 11.62 -6.60
CA THR A 19 2.68 11.09 -5.98
C THR A 19 2.95 9.72 -5.36
N LYS A 20 2.63 9.55 -4.08
CA LYS A 20 2.71 8.25 -3.39
C LYS A 20 1.40 7.52 -3.54
N LEU A 21 1.44 6.29 -4.06
CA LEU A 21 0.27 5.44 -4.21
C LEU A 21 0.12 4.56 -2.97
N PHE A 22 -1.08 4.51 -2.42
CA PHE A 22 -1.43 3.62 -1.33
C PHE A 22 -2.77 2.94 -1.64
N HIS A 23 -3.01 1.79 -1.00
CA HIS A 23 -4.33 1.21 -0.89
C HIS A 23 -4.75 1.17 0.57
N PHE A 24 -5.82 1.88 0.93
CA PHE A 24 -6.31 1.99 2.32
C PHE A 24 -5.26 2.49 3.34
N GLY A 25 -4.33 3.35 2.91
CA GLY A 25 -3.11 3.69 3.65
C GLY A 25 -3.25 4.53 4.94
N ARG A 26 -4.45 4.69 5.54
CA ARG A 26 -4.64 5.61 6.68
C ARG A 26 -3.72 5.27 7.85
N PHE A 27 -3.60 3.98 8.16
CA PHE A 27 -2.75 3.52 9.24
C PHE A 27 -1.26 3.59 8.86
N ASP A 28 -0.92 3.23 7.62
CA ASP A 28 0.45 3.28 7.09
C ASP A 28 1.04 4.69 7.15
N LEU A 29 0.25 5.70 6.74
CA LEU A 29 0.66 7.11 6.83
C LEU A 29 0.93 7.53 8.28
N ALA A 30 0.10 7.08 9.23
CA ALA A 30 0.29 7.38 10.65
C ALA A 30 1.56 6.70 11.21
N VAL A 31 1.83 5.45 10.81
CA VAL A 31 3.06 4.73 11.18
C VAL A 31 4.30 5.42 10.62
N LEU A 32 4.29 5.81 9.34
CA LEU A 32 5.39 6.54 8.70
C LEU A 32 5.63 7.89 9.37
N TYR A 33 4.58 8.64 9.68
CA TYR A 33 4.69 9.90 10.42
C TYR A 33 5.26 9.70 11.83
N ASN A 34 4.76 8.72 12.57
CA ASN A 34 5.27 8.41 13.91
C ASN A 34 6.74 7.95 13.89
N ALA A 35 7.14 7.17 12.88
CA ALA A 35 8.50 6.64 12.77
C ALA A 35 9.52 7.70 12.31
N PHE A 36 9.14 8.57 11.37
CA PHE A 36 10.07 9.43 10.65
C PHE A 36 9.77 10.94 10.72
N GLY A 37 8.66 11.35 11.34
CA GLY A 37 8.26 12.75 11.49
C GLY A 37 7.84 13.44 10.19
N VAL A 38 7.58 12.68 9.12
CA VAL A 38 7.19 13.19 7.81
C VAL A 38 5.85 12.60 7.40
N MET A 39 4.93 13.46 6.97
CA MET A 39 3.69 13.04 6.35
C MET A 39 3.93 12.87 4.84
N PRO A 40 3.70 11.68 4.25
CA PRO A 40 3.79 11.53 2.80
C PRO A 40 2.80 12.44 2.06
N GLU A 41 3.26 13.24 1.10
CA GLU A 41 2.39 14.13 0.32
C GLU A 41 2.98 14.50 -1.06
N PRO A 42 2.19 14.50 -2.16
CA PRO A 42 0.78 14.12 -2.26
C PRO A 42 0.58 12.59 -2.24
N VAL A 43 -0.59 12.16 -1.78
CA VAL A 43 -1.01 10.75 -1.72
C VAL A 43 -2.24 10.52 -2.59
N PHE A 44 -2.19 9.45 -3.38
CA PHE A 44 -3.36 8.90 -4.07
C PHE A 44 -3.72 7.56 -3.43
N CYS A 45 -4.98 7.39 -3.04
CA CYS A 45 -5.47 6.16 -2.41
C CYS A 45 -6.42 5.41 -3.33
N THR A 46 -6.00 4.25 -3.85
CA THR A 46 -6.80 3.45 -4.79
C THR A 46 -8.11 2.95 -4.17
N LYS A 47 -8.15 2.68 -2.86
CA LYS A 47 -9.41 2.35 -2.16
C LYS A 47 -10.39 3.52 -2.13
N ILE A 48 -9.92 4.74 -1.85
CA ILE A 48 -10.78 5.93 -1.83
C ILE A 48 -11.27 6.23 -3.24
N ALA A 49 -10.39 6.21 -4.24
CA ALA A 49 -10.77 6.36 -5.64
C ALA A 49 -11.85 5.36 -6.02
N SER A 50 -11.62 4.07 -5.72
CA SER A 50 -12.61 3.02 -5.99
C SER A 50 -13.94 3.24 -5.26
N ARG A 51 -13.93 3.67 -3.99
CA ARG A 51 -15.16 3.97 -3.23
C ARG A 51 -15.97 5.11 -3.84
N LEU A 52 -15.30 6.08 -4.47
CA LEU A 52 -15.95 7.23 -5.09
C LEU A 52 -16.51 6.88 -6.47
N THR A 53 -15.84 6.02 -7.23
CA THR A 53 -16.19 5.75 -8.64
C THR A 53 -17.02 4.48 -8.84
N ARG A 54 -16.84 3.43 -8.02
CA ARG A 54 -17.52 2.13 -8.15
C ARG A 54 -18.72 2.05 -7.20
N THR A 55 -19.76 2.84 -7.48
CA THR A 55 -20.96 2.97 -6.62
C THR A 55 -21.89 1.75 -6.60
N TYR A 56 -21.69 0.80 -7.51
CA TYR A 56 -22.48 -0.43 -7.62
C TYR A 56 -22.02 -1.55 -6.68
N THR A 57 -20.94 -1.36 -5.92
CA THR A 57 -20.40 -2.39 -5.04
C THR A 57 -19.87 -1.78 -3.73
N ASP A 58 -19.74 -2.61 -2.71
CA ASP A 58 -19.07 -2.32 -1.45
C ASP A 58 -17.66 -2.96 -1.36
N ARG A 59 -17.24 -3.69 -2.41
CA ARG A 59 -15.96 -4.41 -2.46
C ARG A 59 -14.87 -3.53 -3.04
N HIS A 60 -14.05 -2.99 -2.13
CA HIS A 60 -12.93 -2.10 -2.47
C HIS A 60 -11.63 -2.53 -1.80
N GLY A 61 -11.51 -3.79 -1.39
CA GLY A 61 -10.21 -4.33 -0.97
C GLY A 61 -9.27 -4.48 -2.16
N LEU A 62 -7.96 -4.49 -1.91
CA LEU A 62 -6.95 -4.56 -2.97
C LEU A 62 -7.17 -5.79 -3.87
N LYS A 63 -7.40 -6.96 -3.26
CA LYS A 63 -7.76 -8.18 -3.98
C LYS A 63 -8.98 -8.01 -4.88
N ASP A 64 -10.03 -7.35 -4.39
CA ASP A 64 -11.28 -7.20 -5.13
C ASP A 64 -11.09 -6.29 -6.35
N ILE A 65 -10.39 -5.16 -6.17
CA ILE A 65 -10.17 -4.21 -7.27
C ILE A 65 -9.14 -4.71 -8.28
N CYS A 66 -8.11 -5.44 -7.85
CA CYS A 66 -7.19 -6.11 -8.77
C CYS A 66 -7.90 -7.16 -9.62
N PHE A 67 -8.79 -7.96 -9.00
CA PHE A 67 -9.53 -8.98 -9.73
C PHE A 67 -10.48 -8.36 -10.75
N GLU A 68 -11.29 -7.39 -10.33
CA GLU A 68 -12.33 -6.83 -11.18
C GLU A 68 -11.78 -5.93 -12.28
N LEU A 69 -10.78 -5.09 -11.97
CA LEU A 69 -10.29 -4.08 -12.92
C LEU A 69 -9.12 -4.57 -13.76
N LEU A 70 -8.32 -5.51 -13.24
CA LEU A 70 -7.11 -5.99 -13.91
C LEU A 70 -7.14 -7.49 -14.23
N GLY A 71 -8.16 -8.24 -13.79
CA GLY A 71 -8.21 -9.70 -13.93
C GLY A 71 -7.17 -10.44 -13.07
N VAL A 72 -6.54 -9.76 -12.10
CA VAL A 72 -5.45 -10.31 -11.28
C VAL A 72 -5.99 -10.89 -9.97
N SER A 73 -5.69 -12.16 -9.71
CA SER A 73 -6.05 -12.81 -8.44
C SER A 73 -4.92 -12.71 -7.41
N LEU A 74 -5.19 -12.04 -6.29
CA LEU A 74 -4.25 -11.95 -5.15
C LEU A 74 -4.56 -12.98 -4.06
N SER A 75 -3.51 -13.57 -3.50
CA SER A 75 -3.58 -14.45 -2.33
C SER A 75 -3.68 -13.65 -1.03
N LYS A 76 -4.37 -14.20 -0.03
CA LYS A 76 -4.44 -13.64 1.34
C LYS A 76 -3.68 -14.48 2.38
N ALA A 77 -2.97 -15.52 1.94
CA ALA A 77 -2.44 -16.56 2.81
C ALA A 77 -1.47 -16.02 3.89
N GLN A 78 -0.71 -14.96 3.59
CA GLN A 78 0.31 -14.40 4.48
C GLN A 78 -0.13 -13.12 5.20
N GLN A 79 -1.42 -12.74 5.10
CA GLN A 79 -1.91 -11.50 5.71
C GLN A 79 -1.74 -11.49 7.25
N SER A 80 -1.87 -12.65 7.89
CA SER A 80 -1.80 -12.82 9.34
C SER A 80 -0.62 -13.68 9.80
N SER A 81 0.49 -13.69 9.04
CA SER A 81 1.72 -14.39 9.43
C SER A 81 2.62 -13.55 10.35
N ASP A 82 3.71 -14.14 10.85
CA ASP A 82 4.66 -13.44 11.72
C ASP A 82 5.58 -12.51 10.91
N TRP A 83 5.25 -11.23 10.88
CA TRP A 83 6.03 -10.17 10.23
C TRP A 83 7.15 -9.59 11.11
N ALA A 84 7.30 -10.08 12.34
CA ALA A 84 8.39 -9.71 13.24
C ALA A 84 9.57 -10.69 13.19
N ALA A 85 9.45 -11.77 12.41
CA ALA A 85 10.52 -12.75 12.20
C ALA A 85 11.78 -12.08 11.61
N GLU A 86 12.96 -12.55 12.05
CA GLU A 86 14.25 -12.04 11.56
C GLU A 86 14.47 -12.34 10.07
N THR A 87 13.95 -13.47 9.60
CA THR A 87 13.96 -13.86 8.18
C THR A 87 12.54 -14.13 7.72
N LEU A 88 12.13 -13.47 6.64
CA LEU A 88 10.82 -13.67 6.01
C LEU A 88 10.86 -14.87 5.07
N SER A 89 9.76 -15.62 4.99
CA SER A 89 9.63 -16.73 4.05
C SER A 89 9.45 -16.22 2.60
N PRO A 90 9.74 -17.04 1.57
CA PRO A 90 9.46 -16.69 0.18
C PRO A 90 8.01 -16.27 -0.07
N GLU A 91 7.05 -16.93 0.60
CA GLU A 91 5.63 -16.61 0.48
C GLU A 91 5.29 -15.26 1.10
N GLN A 92 5.93 -14.89 2.23
CA GLN A 92 5.76 -13.57 2.83
C GLN A 92 6.33 -12.48 1.92
N LEU A 93 7.51 -12.71 1.32
CA LEU A 93 8.10 -11.76 0.37
C LEU A 93 7.20 -11.55 -0.86
N GLU A 94 6.66 -12.63 -1.43
CA GLU A 94 5.73 -12.56 -2.56
C GLU A 94 4.45 -11.80 -2.19
N TYR A 95 3.88 -12.10 -1.02
CA TYR A 95 2.70 -11.40 -0.51
C TYR A 95 2.98 -9.89 -0.35
N ALA A 96 4.09 -9.52 0.30
CA ALA A 96 4.45 -8.12 0.52
C ALA A 96 4.66 -7.36 -0.80
N ALA A 97 5.27 -7.98 -1.80
CA ALA A 97 5.42 -7.39 -3.12
C ALA A 97 4.06 -7.20 -3.81
N SER A 98 3.16 -8.18 -3.68
CA SER A 98 1.83 -8.15 -4.32
C SER A 98 0.93 -7.01 -3.82
N ASP A 99 1.14 -6.52 -2.59
CA ASP A 99 0.39 -5.39 -2.01
C ASP A 99 0.69 -4.04 -2.70
N VAL A 100 1.81 -3.93 -3.43
CA VAL A 100 2.21 -2.70 -4.14
C VAL A 100 2.32 -2.86 -5.65
N LEU A 101 2.52 -4.08 -6.15
CA LEU A 101 2.86 -4.37 -7.55
C LEU A 101 1.86 -3.75 -8.55
N TYR A 102 0.57 -3.79 -8.23
CA TYR A 102 -0.51 -3.39 -9.14
C TYR A 102 -1.04 -1.96 -8.91
N LEU A 103 -0.51 -1.22 -7.93
CA LEU A 103 -1.08 0.09 -7.56
C LEU A 103 -0.98 1.13 -8.69
N HIS A 104 0.07 1.08 -9.50
CA HIS A 104 0.21 1.95 -10.66
C HIS A 104 -0.87 1.68 -11.71
N GLN A 105 -1.09 0.41 -12.07
CA GLN A 105 -2.13 0.02 -13.01
C GLN A 105 -3.52 0.39 -12.48
N LEU A 106 -3.77 0.17 -11.18
CA LEU A 106 -5.03 0.56 -10.54
C LEU A 106 -5.28 2.08 -10.51
N ARG A 107 -4.24 2.90 -10.62
CA ARG A 107 -4.37 4.37 -10.66
C ARG A 107 -4.90 4.84 -12.01
N ASP A 108 -4.59 4.11 -13.07
CA ASP A 108 -4.81 4.54 -14.46
C ASP A 108 -6.09 3.95 -15.08
N VAL A 109 -6.86 3.18 -14.30
CA VAL A 109 -8.15 2.57 -14.67
C VAL A 109 -9.36 3.29 -14.05
#